data_AF-A0A7C6MPY3-F1
#
_entry.id   AF-A0A7C6MPY3-F1
#
_cell.length_a   1.000
_cell.length_b   1.000
_cell.length_c   1.000
_cell.angle_alpha   90.00
_cell.angle_beta   90.00
_cell.angle_gamma   90.00
#
_symmetry.space_group_name_H-M   'P 1'
#
loop_
_entity.id
_entity.type
_entity.pdbx_description
1 polymer ?
#
loop_
_entity_poly.entity_id
_entity_poly.type
_entity_poly.pdbx_seq_one_letter_code
_entity_poly.pdbx_strand_id
1 'polypeptide(L)'
;MSQKVLKTKWKKSIIFRIILAVLIVVVIIFGSLWNRYINKNSLISIYKAPSGQEVYLLGTFHSMHFNKWVNYSMEDLLNVVENLQPDIIFIEAREETFEEWGVVDGPIDMALIYAYSKDNNIPVEMIDWWVVDNDSKANTTNDKRDDMIFSKIKTKLDLINSDLKVLVVCGSGHFYQQSKRFAKNYFERLKLGKKANYFTSNGRIFSYPTSVQSVWEKRSYFYAYTHPALIKQNESLSDEIKKQFISEDPAAFYRSQLRYNELFSNDLLYEEKR
;
A
#
# COMPACT_ATOMS: atom_id res chain seq x y z
N MET A 1 -48.47 42.99 6.40
CA MET A 1 -47.21 42.33 6.81
C MET A 1 -46.09 43.37 6.76
N SER A 2 -45.41 43.65 7.87
CA SER A 2 -44.43 44.76 7.98
C SER A 2 -43.22 44.57 7.05
N GLN A 3 -42.72 45.66 6.43
CA GLN A 3 -41.50 45.68 5.61
C GLN A 3 -40.29 45.03 6.32
N LYS A 4 -40.22 45.09 7.65
CA LYS A 4 -39.17 44.42 8.45
C LYS A 4 -39.22 42.90 8.29
N VAL A 5 -40.40 42.29 8.23
CA VAL A 5 -40.61 40.83 8.10
C VAL A 5 -40.22 40.33 6.71
N LEU A 6 -40.54 41.09 5.66
CA LEU A 6 -40.14 40.79 4.28
C LEU A 6 -38.62 40.84 4.11
N LYS A 7 -37.96 41.87 4.67
CA LYS A 7 -36.48 41.98 4.66
C LYS A 7 -35.80 40.83 5.41
N THR A 8 -36.37 40.35 6.53
CA THR A 8 -35.80 39.20 7.26
C THR A 8 -35.96 37.89 6.50
N LYS A 9 -37.12 37.63 5.88
CA LYS A 9 -37.33 36.44 5.03
C LYS A 9 -36.39 36.41 3.83
N TRP A 10 -36.19 37.56 3.17
CA TRP A 10 -35.25 37.68 2.04
C TRP A 10 -33.80 37.44 2.45
N LYS A 11 -33.34 38.05 3.56
CA LYS A 11 -32.00 37.80 4.11
C LYS A 11 -31.78 36.33 4.48
N LYS A 12 -32.75 35.68 5.13
CA LYS A 12 -32.69 34.24 5.45
C LYS A 12 -32.60 33.38 4.19
N SER A 13 -33.36 33.71 3.14
CA SER A 13 -33.30 32.98 1.87
C SER A 13 -31.94 33.14 1.17
N ILE A 14 -31.32 34.31 1.23
CA ILE A 14 -29.98 34.53 0.66
C ILE A 14 -28.93 33.74 1.43
N ILE A 15 -28.94 33.82 2.76
CA ILE A 15 -28.01 33.08 3.62
C ILE A 15 -28.13 31.57 3.35
N PHE A 16 -29.35 31.05 3.28
CA PHE A 16 -29.58 29.63 2.95
C PHE A 16 -28.99 29.24 1.58
N ARG A 17 -29.18 30.06 0.55
CA ARG A 17 -28.61 29.81 -0.79
C ARG A 17 -27.07 29.84 -0.78
N ILE A 18 -26.47 30.75 -0.02
CA ILE A 18 -25.01 30.82 0.14
C ILE A 18 -24.50 29.54 0.83
N ILE A 19 -25.13 29.12 1.93
CA ILE A 19 -24.76 27.88 2.64
C ILE A 19 -24.87 26.68 1.71
N LEU A 20 -25.97 26.56 0.94
CA LEU A 20 -26.15 25.48 -0.01
C LEU A 20 -25.09 25.49 -1.12
N ALA A 21 -24.76 26.66 -1.66
CA ALA A 21 -23.71 26.79 -2.68
C ALA A 21 -22.34 26.39 -2.13
N VAL A 22 -22.00 26.82 -0.90
CA VAL A 22 -20.76 26.40 -0.23
C VAL A 22 -20.73 24.90 -0.02
N LEU A 23 -21.83 24.28 0.42
CA LEU A 23 -21.92 22.84 0.63
C LEU A 23 -21.73 22.06 -0.68
N ILE A 24 -22.32 22.53 -1.79
CA ILE A 24 -22.12 21.92 -3.12
C ILE A 24 -20.63 22.00 -3.53
N VAL A 25 -20.00 23.17 -3.38
CA VAL A 25 -18.57 23.34 -3.69
C VAL A 25 -17.71 22.41 -2.85
N VAL A 26 -17.99 22.29 -1.55
CA VAL A 26 -17.30 21.37 -0.64
C VAL A 26 -17.45 19.92 -1.12
N VAL A 27 -18.67 19.47 -1.46
CA VAL A 27 -18.92 18.12 -1.98
C VAL A 27 -18.15 17.86 -3.28
N ILE A 28 -18.09 18.84 -4.20
CA ILE A 28 -17.33 18.72 -5.45
C ILE A 28 -15.83 18.61 -5.17
N ILE A 29 -15.28 19.42 -4.27
CA ILE A 29 -13.86 19.37 -3.89
C ILE A 29 -13.54 18.02 -3.25
N PHE A 30 -14.33 17.57 -2.28
CA PHE A 30 -14.14 16.28 -1.64
C PHE A 30 -14.28 15.11 -2.61
N GLY A 31 -15.29 15.13 -3.50
CA GLY A 31 -15.46 14.11 -4.54
C GLY A 31 -14.28 14.06 -5.51
N SER A 32 -13.73 15.21 -5.89
CA SER A 32 -12.54 15.31 -6.74
C SER A 32 -11.29 14.78 -6.04
N LEU A 33 -11.06 15.16 -4.78
CA LEU A 33 -9.94 14.65 -3.97
C LEU A 33 -10.06 13.14 -3.74
N TRP A 34 -11.26 12.64 -3.44
CA TRP A 34 -11.53 11.22 -3.30
C TRP A 34 -11.19 10.47 -4.58
N ASN A 35 -11.69 10.96 -5.72
CA ASN A 35 -11.42 10.32 -7.02
C ASN A 35 -9.94 10.36 -7.40
N ARG A 36 -9.20 11.39 -6.96
CA ARG A 36 -7.78 11.55 -7.28
C ARG A 36 -6.85 10.74 -6.38
N TYR A 37 -7.15 10.66 -5.08
CA TYR A 37 -6.20 10.15 -4.09
C TYR A 37 -6.66 8.87 -3.37
N ILE A 38 -7.96 8.59 -3.33
CA ILE A 38 -8.52 7.47 -2.56
C ILE A 38 -9.08 6.38 -3.47
N ASN A 39 -9.47 6.73 -4.71
CA ASN A 39 -9.94 5.77 -5.69
C ASN A 39 -8.80 4.85 -6.16
N LYS A 40 -8.96 3.53 -6.01
CA LYS A 40 -8.00 2.52 -6.51
C LYS A 40 -7.57 2.72 -7.97
N ASN A 41 -8.45 3.24 -8.82
CA ASN A 41 -8.14 3.55 -10.22
C ASN A 41 -7.05 4.63 -10.40
N SER A 42 -6.81 5.48 -9.40
CA SER A 42 -5.73 6.46 -9.45
C SER A 42 -4.37 5.89 -9.02
N LEU A 43 -4.38 4.71 -8.38
CA LEU A 43 -3.21 4.04 -7.80
C LEU A 43 -2.59 2.99 -8.71
N ILE A 44 -3.01 2.92 -9.97
CA ILE A 44 -2.31 2.12 -10.99
C ILE A 44 -1.85 3.02 -12.14
N SER A 45 -0.59 2.89 -12.52
CA SER A 45 0.02 3.60 -13.65
C SER A 45 1.00 2.68 -14.38
N ILE A 46 1.22 2.96 -15.66
CA ILE A 46 2.20 2.26 -16.50
C ILE A 46 3.24 3.27 -16.98
N TYR A 47 4.47 2.81 -17.04
CA TYR A 47 5.62 3.56 -17.50
C TYR A 47 6.45 2.70 -18.45
N LYS A 48 7.09 3.35 -19.42
CA LYS A 48 8.14 2.76 -20.23
C LYS A 48 9.49 3.25 -19.72
N ALA A 49 10.32 2.32 -19.26
CA ALA A 49 11.68 2.63 -18.85
C ALA A 49 12.54 3.06 -20.06
N PRO A 50 13.68 3.74 -19.85
CA PRO A 50 14.60 4.10 -20.93
C PRO A 50 15.10 2.89 -21.76
N SER A 51 15.16 1.71 -21.15
CA SER A 51 15.48 0.43 -21.83
C SER A 51 14.37 -0.08 -22.74
N GLY A 52 13.19 0.53 -22.71
CA GLY A 52 11.99 0.10 -23.42
C GLY A 52 11.05 -0.79 -22.61
N GLN A 53 11.46 -1.23 -21.41
CA GLN A 53 10.69 -2.13 -20.55
C GLN A 53 9.40 -1.51 -20.01
N GLU A 54 8.33 -2.30 -19.95
CA GLU A 54 7.06 -1.88 -19.35
C GLU A 54 7.03 -2.13 -17.84
N VAL A 55 6.83 -1.05 -17.08
CA VAL A 55 6.79 -1.07 -15.62
C VAL A 55 5.46 -0.53 -15.14
N TYR A 56 4.69 -1.39 -14.50
CA TYR A 56 3.46 -1.05 -13.81
C TYR A 56 3.78 -0.67 -12.37
N LEU A 57 3.16 0.40 -11.89
CA LEU A 57 3.28 0.85 -10.51
C LEU A 57 1.89 0.80 -9.88
N LEU A 58 1.78 0.11 -8.75
CA LEU A 58 0.54 -0.10 -7.99
C LEU A 58 0.72 0.42 -6.55
N GLY A 59 -0.17 1.32 -6.16
CA GLY A 59 -0.29 1.85 -4.81
C GLY A 59 -1.31 1.07 -3.98
N THR A 60 -1.01 0.85 -2.70
CA THR A 60 -1.88 0.14 -1.75
C THR A 60 -2.23 1.00 -0.53
N PHE A 61 -3.17 0.53 0.31
CA PHE A 61 -3.53 1.18 1.58
C PHE A 61 -3.25 0.32 2.82
N HIS A 62 -2.37 -0.67 2.70
CA HIS A 62 -1.96 -1.53 3.80
C HIS A 62 -3.16 -2.20 4.50
N SER A 63 -3.26 -2.09 5.83
CA SER A 63 -4.36 -2.71 6.59
C SER A 63 -5.76 -2.16 6.25
N MET A 64 -5.87 -1.03 5.55
CA MET A 64 -7.17 -0.47 5.14
C MET A 64 -7.88 -1.31 4.08
N HIS A 65 -7.22 -2.30 3.47
CA HIS A 65 -7.87 -3.24 2.55
C HIS A 65 -8.97 -4.09 3.20
N PHE A 66 -8.95 -4.24 4.53
CA PHE A 66 -10.00 -4.94 5.29
C PHE A 66 -11.18 -4.01 5.67
N ASN A 67 -11.13 -2.74 5.28
CA ASN A 67 -12.20 -1.79 5.54
C ASN A 67 -13.12 -1.64 4.33
N LYS A 68 -14.34 -2.18 4.44
CA LYS A 68 -15.37 -2.14 3.38
C LYS A 68 -15.72 -0.74 2.87
N TRP A 69 -15.46 0.31 3.65
CA TRP A 69 -15.75 1.69 3.26
C TRP A 69 -14.70 2.28 2.31
N VAL A 70 -13.54 1.64 2.16
CA VAL A 70 -12.44 2.11 1.30
C VAL A 70 -12.66 1.72 -0.17
N ASN A 71 -13.50 0.70 -0.44
CA ASN A 71 -13.76 0.18 -1.79
C ASN A 71 -12.48 -0.15 -2.57
N TYR A 72 -11.48 -0.65 -1.84
CA TYR A 72 -10.22 -1.18 -2.36
C TYR A 72 -9.80 -2.36 -1.48
N SER A 73 -10.24 -3.57 -1.81
CA SER A 73 -10.09 -4.77 -0.98
C SER A 73 -8.80 -5.54 -1.29
N MET A 74 -8.55 -6.64 -0.57
CA MET A 74 -7.48 -7.59 -0.91
C MET A 74 -7.76 -8.33 -2.23
N GLU A 75 -9.02 -8.62 -2.54
CA GLU A 75 -9.43 -9.17 -3.84
C GLU A 75 -9.04 -8.25 -4.98
N ASP A 76 -9.22 -6.94 -4.82
CA ASP A 76 -8.84 -5.96 -5.84
C ASP A 76 -7.33 -6.02 -6.16
N LEU A 77 -6.48 -6.22 -5.15
CA LEU A 77 -5.03 -6.37 -5.35
C LEU A 77 -4.69 -7.64 -6.13
N LEU A 78 -5.30 -8.77 -5.76
CA LEU A 78 -5.08 -10.04 -6.44
C LEU A 78 -5.61 -10.01 -7.88
N ASN A 79 -6.76 -9.38 -8.10
CA ASN A 79 -7.30 -9.15 -9.44
C ASN A 79 -6.32 -8.34 -10.31
N VAL A 80 -5.62 -7.35 -9.75
CA VAL A 80 -4.61 -6.61 -10.52
C VAL A 80 -3.49 -7.55 -10.97
N VAL A 81 -2.96 -8.38 -10.07
CA VAL A 81 -1.91 -9.35 -10.42
C VAL A 81 -2.41 -10.32 -11.49
N GLU A 82 -3.61 -10.88 -11.30
CA GLU A 82 -4.22 -11.85 -12.22
C GLU A 82 -4.49 -11.25 -13.62
N ASN A 83 -5.09 -10.06 -13.68
CA ASN A 83 -5.44 -9.42 -14.94
C ASN A 83 -4.24 -8.81 -15.65
N LEU A 84 -3.23 -8.35 -14.90
CA LEU A 84 -2.01 -7.80 -15.46
C LEU A 84 -1.09 -8.89 -16.01
N GLN A 85 -1.03 -10.05 -15.34
CA GLN A 85 -0.08 -11.13 -15.60
C GLN A 85 1.36 -10.59 -15.71
N PRO A 86 1.93 -10.07 -14.61
CA PRO A 86 3.33 -9.64 -14.59
C PRO A 86 4.26 -10.86 -14.63
N ASP A 87 5.41 -10.71 -15.27
CA ASP A 87 6.45 -11.74 -15.29
C ASP A 87 7.28 -11.71 -14.00
N ILE A 88 7.31 -10.57 -13.31
CA ILE A 88 8.00 -10.37 -12.03
C ILE A 88 7.35 -9.25 -11.23
N ILE A 89 7.35 -9.39 -9.89
CA ILE A 89 6.74 -8.41 -8.99
C ILE A 89 7.78 -7.88 -8.01
N PHE A 90 7.88 -6.56 -7.87
CA PHE A 90 8.71 -5.90 -6.86
C PHE A 90 7.80 -5.41 -5.73
N ILE A 91 8.07 -5.80 -4.48
CA ILE A 91 7.21 -5.45 -3.33
C ILE A 91 7.95 -4.63 -2.27
N GLU A 92 7.21 -3.79 -1.56
CA GLU A 92 7.68 -3.02 -0.40
C GLU A 92 7.94 -3.93 0.82
N ALA A 93 9.02 -4.71 0.73
CA ALA A 93 9.64 -5.44 1.84
C ALA A 93 11.17 -5.34 1.71
N ARG A 94 11.89 -5.54 2.82
CA ARG A 94 13.35 -5.43 2.85
C ARG A 94 14.01 -6.71 2.37
N GLU A 95 15.00 -6.55 1.51
CA GLU A 95 15.74 -7.65 0.90
C GLU A 95 16.61 -8.36 1.94
N GLU A 96 17.34 -7.58 2.74
CA GLU A 96 18.21 -8.09 3.80
C GLU A 96 17.44 -8.93 4.84
N THR A 97 16.23 -8.50 5.21
CA THR A 97 15.38 -9.26 6.13
C THR A 97 14.91 -10.57 5.49
N PHE A 98 14.60 -10.54 4.20
CA PHE A 98 14.18 -11.71 3.47
C PHE A 98 15.33 -12.71 3.28
N GLU A 99 16.53 -12.26 2.94
CA GLU A 99 17.70 -13.13 2.77
C GLU A 99 18.13 -13.78 4.09
N GLU A 100 18.19 -13.01 5.18
CA GLU A 100 18.68 -13.50 6.47
C GLU A 100 17.65 -14.37 7.20
N TRP A 101 16.37 -13.96 7.19
CA TRP A 101 15.33 -14.60 8.00
C TRP A 101 14.27 -15.33 7.16
N GLY A 102 14.27 -15.16 5.83
CA GLY A 102 13.20 -15.64 4.94
C GLY A 102 11.85 -14.99 5.25
N VAL A 103 11.85 -13.73 5.71
CA VAL A 103 10.65 -13.01 6.17
C VAL A 103 10.33 -11.89 5.19
N VAL A 104 9.08 -11.87 4.70
CA VAL A 104 8.52 -10.69 4.02
C VAL A 104 8.03 -9.74 5.09
N ASP A 105 8.84 -8.75 5.42
CA ASP A 105 8.62 -7.87 6.56
C ASP A 105 7.83 -6.59 6.23
N GLY A 106 7.33 -6.51 5.00
CA GLY A 106 6.41 -5.46 4.58
C GLY A 106 5.05 -5.51 5.29
N PRO A 107 4.16 -4.58 4.93
CA PRO A 107 2.76 -4.59 5.36
C PRO A 107 1.99 -5.83 4.84
N ILE A 108 0.80 -6.08 5.41
CA ILE A 108 0.00 -7.31 5.20
C ILE A 108 -0.36 -7.59 3.73
N ASP A 109 -0.59 -6.55 2.95
CA ASP A 109 -0.80 -6.60 1.50
C ASP A 109 0.45 -7.07 0.74
N MET A 110 1.66 -6.74 1.19
CA MET A 110 2.91 -7.25 0.60
C MET A 110 3.09 -8.74 0.90
N ALA A 111 2.77 -9.16 2.13
CA ALA A 111 2.76 -10.58 2.51
C ALA A 111 1.73 -11.37 1.68
N LEU A 112 0.55 -10.79 1.45
CA LEU A 112 -0.49 -11.38 0.61
C LEU A 112 -0.03 -11.54 -0.85
N ILE A 113 0.52 -10.49 -1.45
CA ILE A 113 1.00 -10.52 -2.83
C ILE A 113 2.12 -11.54 -2.96
N TYR A 114 3.08 -11.56 -2.02
CA TYR A 114 4.14 -12.57 -2.01
C TYR A 114 3.57 -14.00 -1.94
N ALA A 115 2.59 -14.25 -1.07
CA ALA A 115 1.95 -15.56 -0.95
C ALA A 115 1.23 -15.96 -2.25
N TYR A 116 0.50 -15.04 -2.87
CA TYR A 116 -0.15 -15.28 -4.18
C TYR A 116 0.89 -15.61 -5.25
N SER A 117 1.96 -14.81 -5.33
CA SER A 117 3.04 -15.02 -6.29
C SER A 117 3.73 -16.37 -6.09
N LYS A 118 4.00 -16.76 -4.84
CA LYS A 118 4.58 -18.05 -4.50
C LYS A 118 3.70 -19.21 -4.95
N ASP A 119 2.39 -19.13 -4.67
CA ASP A 119 1.43 -20.17 -5.03
C ASP A 119 1.24 -20.28 -6.55
N ASN A 120 1.56 -19.22 -7.31
CA ASN A 120 1.41 -19.13 -8.77
C ASN A 120 2.74 -19.10 -9.53
N ASN A 121 3.88 -19.36 -8.87
CA ASN A 121 5.23 -19.34 -9.44
C ASN A 121 5.60 -18.02 -10.15
N ILE A 122 5.16 -16.87 -9.61
CA ILE A 122 5.58 -15.54 -10.08
C ILE A 122 6.81 -15.11 -9.25
N PRO A 123 7.96 -14.81 -9.87
CA PRO A 123 9.13 -14.27 -9.18
C PRO A 123 8.82 -12.97 -8.43
N VAL A 124 9.41 -12.82 -7.24
CA VAL A 124 9.24 -11.63 -6.40
C VAL A 124 10.57 -11.09 -5.93
N GLU A 125 10.72 -9.77 -6.02
CA GLU A 125 11.88 -9.02 -5.53
C GLU A 125 11.49 -8.02 -4.43
N MET A 126 12.42 -7.79 -3.51
CA MET A 126 12.22 -6.91 -2.36
C MET A 126 12.86 -5.54 -2.64
N ILE A 127 12.10 -4.45 -2.50
CA ILE A 127 12.57 -3.10 -2.86
C ILE A 127 12.52 -2.06 -1.74
N ASP A 128 12.08 -2.43 -0.54
CA ASP A 128 12.01 -1.47 0.56
C ASP A 128 13.39 -1.16 1.15
N TRP A 129 13.49 -0.02 1.81
CA TRP A 129 14.64 0.40 2.58
C TRP A 129 14.19 1.22 3.79
N TRP A 130 14.55 0.78 4.98
CA TRP A 130 14.53 1.63 6.16
C TRP A 130 15.44 1.03 7.23
N VAL A 131 15.97 1.91 8.07
CA VAL A 131 16.85 1.55 9.18
C VAL A 131 16.28 2.10 10.47
N VAL A 132 16.56 1.45 11.60
CA VAL A 132 16.37 2.04 12.92
C VAL A 132 17.67 2.72 13.31
N ASP A 133 17.61 4.03 13.49
CA ASP A 133 18.67 4.92 13.97
C ASP A 133 18.11 5.90 15.02
N ASN A 134 18.96 6.80 15.53
CA ASN A 134 18.54 7.73 16.59
C ASN A 134 17.58 8.84 16.13
N ASP A 135 17.39 9.00 14.82
CA ASP A 135 16.46 9.97 14.22
C ASP A 135 15.17 9.30 13.72
N SER A 136 15.06 7.98 13.90
CA SER A 136 13.96 7.19 13.38
C SER A 136 12.64 7.53 14.05
N LYS A 137 11.63 7.75 13.23
CA LYS A 137 10.24 7.81 13.64
C LYS A 137 9.51 6.62 13.05
N ALA A 138 8.93 5.79 13.91
CA ALA A 138 8.14 4.64 13.47
C ALA A 138 7.07 5.07 12.44
N ASN A 139 6.88 4.24 11.41
CA ASN A 139 5.84 4.40 10.38
C ASN A 139 5.87 5.72 9.58
N THR A 140 7.06 6.29 9.35
CA THR A 140 7.21 7.49 8.51
C THR A 140 7.89 7.16 7.18
N THR A 141 7.48 7.85 6.11
CA THR A 141 8.23 7.91 4.86
C THR A 141 9.02 9.22 4.82
N ASN A 142 10.21 9.19 4.20
CA ASN A 142 11.03 10.36 3.94
C ASN A 142 11.67 10.24 2.55
N ASP A 143 12.17 11.36 2.02
CA ASP A 143 12.74 11.39 0.67
C ASP A 143 13.93 10.43 0.52
N LYS A 144 14.73 10.22 1.57
CA LYS A 144 15.86 9.27 1.56
C LYS A 144 15.37 7.84 1.35
N ARG A 145 14.32 7.40 2.06
CA ARG A 145 13.71 6.08 1.87
C ARG A 145 13.19 5.91 0.46
N ASP A 146 12.47 6.90 -0.06
CA ASP A 146 11.97 6.85 -1.43
C ASP A 146 13.08 6.88 -2.49
N ASP A 147 14.20 7.56 -2.25
CA ASP A 147 15.38 7.53 -3.13
C ASP A 147 16.03 6.15 -3.14
N MET A 148 16.14 5.51 -1.97
CA MET A 148 16.69 4.16 -1.85
C MET A 148 15.79 3.10 -2.51
N ILE A 149 14.47 3.19 -2.30
CA ILE A 149 13.49 2.35 -3.00
C ILE A 149 13.63 2.50 -4.51
N PHE A 150 13.72 3.75 -5.00
CA PHE A 150 13.90 4.01 -6.44
C PHE A 150 15.20 3.41 -6.98
N SER A 151 16.30 3.55 -6.22
CA SER A 151 17.60 2.98 -6.59
C SER A 151 17.54 1.45 -6.69
N LYS A 152 16.87 0.78 -5.73
CA LYS A 152 16.64 -0.68 -5.78
C LYS A 152 15.81 -1.08 -6.99
N ILE A 153 14.70 -0.37 -7.27
CA ILE A 153 13.89 -0.61 -8.47
C ILE A 153 14.75 -0.52 -9.73
N LYS A 154 15.50 0.57 -9.91
CA LYS A 154 16.34 0.78 -11.10
C LYS A 154 17.39 -0.32 -11.24
N THR A 155 18.10 -0.63 -10.17
CA THR A 155 19.14 -1.68 -10.17
C THR A 155 18.54 -3.01 -10.60
N LYS A 156 17.37 -3.38 -10.09
CA LYS A 156 16.72 -4.64 -10.46
C LYS A 156 16.20 -4.64 -11.88
N LEU A 157 15.65 -3.53 -12.37
CA LEU A 157 15.27 -3.38 -13.79
C LEU A 157 16.48 -3.55 -14.72
N ASP A 158 17.65 -3.03 -14.34
CA ASP A 158 18.89 -3.15 -15.12
C ASP A 158 19.46 -4.59 -15.14
N LEU A 159 19.03 -5.45 -14.21
CA LEU A 159 19.49 -6.85 -14.08
C LEU A 159 18.59 -7.88 -14.79
N ILE A 160 17.36 -7.51 -15.16
CA ILE A 160 16.40 -8.41 -15.80
C ILE A 160 16.21 -8.07 -17.27
N ASN A 161 15.67 -9.01 -18.06
CA ASN A 161 15.43 -8.78 -19.47
C ASN A 161 14.34 -7.71 -19.67
N SER A 162 14.55 -6.82 -20.64
CA SER A 162 13.68 -5.67 -20.88
C SER A 162 12.33 -6.01 -21.54
N ASP A 163 12.15 -7.24 -22.00
CA ASP A 163 10.87 -7.77 -22.51
C ASP A 163 9.92 -8.23 -21.39
N LEU A 164 10.42 -8.37 -20.15
CA LEU A 164 9.59 -8.74 -19.01
C LEU A 164 8.69 -7.59 -18.55
N LYS A 165 7.43 -7.89 -18.30
CA LYS A 165 6.44 -7.00 -17.68
C LYS A 165 6.60 -7.00 -16.17
N VAL A 166 6.95 -5.83 -15.62
CA VAL A 166 7.23 -5.67 -14.19
C VAL A 166 6.04 -5.02 -13.50
N LEU A 167 5.64 -5.55 -12.35
CA LEU A 167 4.70 -4.89 -11.43
C LEU A 167 5.44 -4.48 -10.15
N VAL A 168 5.52 -3.18 -9.88
CA VAL A 168 6.01 -2.62 -8.63
C VAL A 168 4.83 -2.31 -7.71
N VAL A 169 4.82 -2.85 -6.50
CA VAL A 169 3.75 -2.67 -5.51
C VAL A 169 4.30 -2.04 -4.24
N CYS A 170 3.68 -0.93 -3.81
CA CYS A 170 4.07 -0.18 -2.62
C CYS A 170 2.88 0.59 -2.04
N GLY A 171 3.00 1.08 -0.81
CA GLY A 171 2.02 1.95 -0.18
C GLY A 171 1.75 3.20 -1.02
N SER A 172 0.53 3.74 -0.94
CA SER A 172 0.11 4.90 -1.73
C SER A 172 1.00 6.14 -1.58
N GLY A 173 1.62 6.34 -0.40
CA GLY A 173 2.62 7.37 -0.19
C GLY A 173 3.83 7.19 -1.12
N HIS A 174 4.40 5.99 -1.13
CA HIS A 174 5.50 5.62 -2.01
C HIS A 174 5.08 5.66 -3.48
N PHE A 175 3.88 5.21 -3.84
CA PHE A 175 3.37 5.29 -5.21
C PHE A 175 3.51 6.70 -5.82
N TYR A 176 3.10 7.74 -5.11
CA TYR A 176 3.21 9.11 -5.61
C TYR A 176 4.66 9.61 -5.69
N GLN A 177 5.50 9.17 -4.76
CA GLN A 177 6.91 9.56 -4.70
C GLN A 177 7.73 8.85 -5.79
N GLN A 178 7.48 7.57 -6.02
CA GLN A 178 8.08 6.80 -7.11
C GLN A 178 7.58 7.28 -8.48
N SER A 179 6.29 7.61 -8.62
CA SER A 179 5.76 8.23 -9.84
C SER A 179 6.51 9.51 -10.24
N LYS A 180 6.87 10.36 -9.28
CA LYS A 180 7.68 11.56 -9.52
C LYS A 180 9.11 11.21 -9.93
N ARG A 181 9.73 10.24 -9.27
CA ARG A 181 11.10 9.79 -9.56
C ARG A 181 11.19 9.16 -10.94
N PHE A 182 10.20 8.38 -11.35
CA PHE A 182 10.09 7.81 -12.69
C PHE A 182 10.09 8.93 -13.74
N ALA A 183 9.22 9.93 -13.59
CA ALA A 183 9.15 11.06 -14.51
C ALA A 183 10.46 11.87 -14.57
N LYS A 184 11.14 12.08 -13.44
CA LYS A 184 12.43 12.77 -13.37
C LYS A 184 13.58 11.99 -14.01
N ASN A 185 13.47 10.67 -14.08
CA ASN A 185 14.50 9.76 -14.61
C ASN A 185 14.12 9.18 -15.99
N TYR A 186 13.40 9.98 -16.80
CA TYR A 186 13.08 9.68 -18.19
C TYR A 186 12.22 8.44 -18.43
N PHE A 187 11.48 7.97 -17.42
CA PHE A 187 10.43 6.99 -17.66
C PHE A 187 9.26 7.70 -18.33
N GLU A 188 8.86 7.21 -19.50
CA GLU A 188 7.72 7.74 -20.23
C GLU A 188 6.43 7.20 -19.62
N ARG A 189 5.55 8.07 -19.12
CA ARG A 189 4.25 7.63 -18.61
C ARG A 189 3.33 7.28 -19.77
N LEU A 190 2.95 6.00 -19.88
CA LEU A 190 2.02 5.55 -20.91
C LEU A 190 0.56 5.73 -20.47
N LYS A 191 -0.35 5.75 -21.45
CA LYS A 191 -1.79 5.82 -21.20
C LYS A 191 -2.33 4.43 -20.87
N LEU A 192 -2.74 4.22 -19.61
CA LEU A 192 -3.43 3.00 -19.20
C LEU A 192 -4.92 3.06 -19.59
N GLY A 193 -5.33 2.22 -20.55
CA GLY A 193 -6.74 2.05 -20.90
C GLY A 193 -7.55 1.42 -19.75
N LYS A 194 -8.87 1.69 -19.70
CA LYS A 194 -9.88 1.10 -18.80
C LYS A 194 -9.33 0.59 -17.45
N LYS A 195 -8.75 1.48 -16.63
CA LYS A 195 -8.08 1.10 -15.37
C LYS A 195 -8.91 0.23 -14.42
N ALA A 196 -10.21 0.45 -14.37
CA ALA A 196 -11.13 -0.33 -13.54
C ALA A 196 -11.13 -1.83 -13.88
N ASN A 197 -10.82 -2.20 -15.13
CA ASN A 197 -10.77 -3.60 -15.55
C ASN A 197 -9.67 -4.38 -14.83
N TYR A 198 -8.56 -3.75 -14.43
CA TYR A 198 -7.50 -4.43 -13.68
C TYR A 198 -7.97 -4.88 -12.30
N PHE A 199 -8.92 -4.16 -11.69
CA PHE A 199 -9.44 -4.49 -10.35
C PHE A 199 -10.67 -5.39 -10.39
N THR A 200 -11.20 -5.70 -11.58
CA THR A 200 -12.47 -6.43 -11.70
C THR A 200 -12.22 -7.93 -11.62
N SER A 201 -13.03 -8.63 -10.82
CA SER A 201 -13.04 -10.10 -10.77
C SER A 201 -13.58 -10.67 -12.08
N ASN A 202 -12.97 -11.76 -12.54
CA ASN A 202 -13.42 -12.52 -13.71
C ASN A 202 -14.59 -13.49 -13.39
N GLY A 203 -15.34 -13.22 -12.32
CA GLY A 203 -16.46 -14.06 -11.86
C GLY A 203 -16.03 -15.27 -11.03
N ARG A 204 -14.77 -15.32 -10.59
CA ARG A 204 -14.27 -16.34 -9.68
C ARG A 204 -14.69 -16.00 -8.24
N ILE A 205 -14.94 -17.02 -7.45
CA ILE A 205 -15.10 -16.86 -6.01
C ILE A 205 -13.73 -16.49 -5.45
N PHE A 206 -13.67 -15.40 -4.69
CA PHE A 206 -12.45 -14.97 -4.04
C PHE A 206 -11.98 -16.02 -3.03
N SER A 207 -10.67 -16.29 -3.05
CA SER A 207 -10.00 -17.08 -2.03
C SER A 207 -8.60 -16.51 -1.77
N TYR A 208 -8.17 -16.51 -0.52
CA TYR A 208 -6.80 -16.15 -0.17
C TYR A 208 -5.80 -17.22 -0.67
N PRO A 209 -4.54 -16.83 -0.97
CA PRO A 209 -3.47 -17.78 -1.26
C PRO A 209 -3.28 -18.77 -0.10
N THR A 210 -3.09 -20.03 -0.43
CA THR A 210 -2.92 -21.12 0.54
C THR A 210 -1.71 -20.89 1.45
N SER A 211 -0.66 -20.23 0.96
CA SER A 211 0.54 -19.97 1.76
C SER A 211 0.45 -18.73 2.66
N VAL A 212 -0.60 -17.89 2.56
CA VAL A 212 -0.64 -16.56 3.22
C VAL A 212 -0.53 -16.63 4.73
N GLN A 213 -1.16 -17.62 5.36
CA GLN A 213 -1.11 -17.79 6.82
C GLN A 213 0.33 -18.04 7.29
N SER A 214 1.07 -18.91 6.59
CA SER A 214 2.45 -19.23 6.93
C SER A 214 3.39 -18.02 6.75
N VAL A 215 3.19 -17.24 5.68
CA VAL A 215 3.97 -16.02 5.40
C VAL A 215 3.69 -14.97 6.47
N TRP A 216 2.41 -14.75 6.78
CA TRP A 216 1.98 -13.75 7.76
C TRP A 216 2.37 -14.11 9.19
N GLU A 217 2.26 -15.38 9.57
CA GLU A 217 2.70 -15.87 10.88
C GLU A 217 4.20 -15.64 11.08
N LYS A 218 5.02 -15.97 10.07
CA LYS A 218 6.46 -15.74 10.12
C LYS A 218 6.83 -14.26 10.27
N ARG A 219 6.15 -13.39 9.52
CA ARG A 219 6.28 -11.92 9.66
C ARG A 219 5.87 -11.45 11.04
N SER A 220 4.75 -11.96 11.55
CA SER A 220 4.22 -11.59 12.87
C SER A 220 5.18 -11.99 13.98
N TYR A 221 5.75 -13.19 13.90
CA TYR A 221 6.76 -13.67 14.86
C TYR A 221 8.02 -12.81 14.81
N PHE A 222 8.51 -12.50 13.61
CA PHE A 222 9.69 -11.65 13.43
C PHE A 222 9.52 -10.29 14.11
N TYR A 223 8.40 -9.60 13.90
CA TYR A 223 8.17 -8.30 14.56
C TYR A 223 7.86 -8.40 16.05
N ALA A 224 7.30 -9.53 16.51
CA ALA A 224 7.05 -9.74 17.93
C ALA A 224 8.35 -10.00 18.71
N TYR A 225 9.24 -10.83 18.18
CA TYR A 225 10.33 -11.40 18.96
C TYR A 225 11.71 -11.10 18.36
N THR A 226 11.92 -11.39 17.08
CA THR A 226 13.25 -11.26 16.45
C THR A 226 13.68 -9.81 16.32
N HIS A 227 12.87 -8.96 15.71
CA HIS A 227 13.21 -7.57 15.46
C HIS A 227 13.44 -6.78 16.76
N PRO A 228 12.58 -6.88 17.80
CA PRO A 228 12.86 -6.25 19.10
C PRO A 228 14.16 -6.74 19.75
N ALA A 229 14.51 -8.02 19.60
CA ALA A 229 15.77 -8.55 20.10
C ALA A 229 16.99 -7.94 19.38
N LEU A 230 16.93 -7.80 18.05
CA LEU A 230 17.95 -7.12 17.26
C LEU A 230 18.11 -5.65 17.68
N ILE A 231 17.01 -4.94 17.89
CA ILE A 231 17.03 -3.54 18.36
C ILE A 231 17.63 -3.44 19.76
N LYS A 232 17.29 -4.36 20.67
CA LYS A 232 17.83 -4.39 22.03
C LYS A 232 19.36 -4.57 22.04
N GLN A 233 19.88 -5.43 21.17
CA GLN A 233 21.31 -5.74 21.04
C GLN A 233 22.11 -4.63 20.35
N ASN A 234 21.46 -3.72 19.62
CA ASN A 234 22.15 -2.63 18.94
C ASN A 234 22.61 -1.55 19.93
N GLU A 235 23.92 -1.49 20.20
CA GLU A 235 24.53 -0.55 21.14
C GLU A 235 24.55 0.91 20.64
N SER A 236 24.41 1.15 19.34
CA SER A 236 24.40 2.52 18.80
C SER A 236 23.07 3.24 18.97
N LEU A 237 22.00 2.53 19.37
CA LEU A 237 20.67 3.09 19.58
C LEU A 237 20.48 3.57 21.02
N SER A 238 19.85 4.74 21.17
CA SER A 238 19.44 5.27 22.46
C SER A 238 18.33 4.41 23.08
N ASP A 239 18.24 4.44 24.42
CA ASP A 239 17.18 3.73 25.15
C ASP A 239 15.78 4.24 24.78
N GLU A 240 15.67 5.51 24.40
CA GLU A 240 14.40 6.09 23.94
C GLU A 240 13.94 5.43 22.64
N ILE A 241 14.83 5.28 21.67
CA ILE A 241 14.50 4.58 20.41
C ILE A 241 14.21 3.11 20.67
N LYS A 242 15.03 2.42 21.48
CA LYS A 242 14.79 1.01 21.82
C LYS A 242 13.38 0.80 22.38
N LYS A 243 12.91 1.68 23.27
CA LYS A 243 11.55 1.61 23.84
C LYS A 243 10.43 1.75 22.81
N GLN A 244 10.66 2.46 21.70
CA GLN A 244 9.63 2.61 20.66
C GLN A 244 9.38 1.32 19.87
N PHE A 245 10.39 0.43 19.78
CA PHE A 245 10.33 -0.79 18.97
C PHE A 245 10.20 -2.07 19.81
N ILE A 246 10.38 -1.99 21.13
CA ILE A 246 10.27 -3.12 22.04
C ILE A 246 8.90 -3.04 22.73
N SER A 247 7.98 -3.94 22.34
CA SER A 247 6.68 -4.07 23.01
C SER A 247 6.86 -4.59 24.44
N GLU A 248 6.06 -4.07 25.37
CA GLU A 248 5.98 -4.58 26.75
C GLU A 248 5.37 -6.01 26.80
N ASP A 249 4.52 -6.36 25.82
CA ASP A 249 3.96 -7.71 25.67
C ASP A 249 4.06 -8.18 24.20
N PRO A 250 5.23 -8.73 23.81
CA PRO A 250 5.44 -9.36 22.50
C PRO A 250 4.38 -10.39 22.13
N ALA A 251 3.88 -11.15 23.11
CA ALA A 251 2.92 -12.19 22.89
C ALA A 251 1.53 -11.64 22.58
N ALA A 252 1.13 -10.53 23.22
CA ALA A 252 -0.09 -9.82 22.85
C ALA A 252 -0.01 -9.23 21.44
N PHE A 253 1.12 -8.60 21.06
CA PHE A 253 1.31 -8.15 19.68
C PHE A 253 1.18 -9.32 18.71
N TYR A 254 1.91 -10.42 18.93
CA TYR A 254 1.85 -11.60 18.07
C TYR A 254 0.42 -12.14 17.90
N ARG A 255 -0.29 -12.38 19.01
CA ARG A 255 -1.70 -12.83 18.98
C ARG A 255 -2.62 -11.85 18.25
N SER A 256 -2.40 -10.54 18.40
CA SER A 256 -3.20 -9.54 17.68
C SER A 256 -3.03 -9.66 16.17
N GLN A 257 -1.82 -9.96 15.68
CA GLN A 257 -1.55 -10.13 14.25
C GLN A 257 -2.13 -11.45 13.73
N LEU A 258 -2.13 -12.52 14.53
CA LEU A 258 -2.72 -13.80 14.12
C LEU A 258 -4.23 -13.75 13.90
N ARG A 259 -4.93 -12.68 14.33
CA ARG A 259 -6.35 -12.49 14.00
C ARG A 259 -6.60 -12.41 12.50
N TYR A 260 -5.62 -11.96 11.70
CA TYR A 260 -5.74 -11.99 10.24
C TYR A 260 -5.85 -13.42 9.68
N ASN A 261 -5.35 -14.43 10.40
CA ASN A 261 -5.49 -15.83 9.96
C ASN A 261 -6.96 -16.29 9.98
N GLU A 262 -7.81 -15.72 10.85
CA GLU A 262 -9.26 -15.96 10.82
C GLU A 262 -9.86 -15.44 9.51
N LEU A 263 -9.42 -14.26 9.04
CA LEU A 263 -9.87 -13.73 7.74
C LEU A 263 -9.39 -14.61 6.59
N PHE A 264 -8.13 -15.04 6.63
CA PHE A 264 -7.53 -15.86 5.58
C PHE A 264 -8.17 -17.24 5.47
N SER A 265 -8.43 -17.92 6.59
CA SER A 265 -9.00 -19.28 6.60
C SER A 265 -10.47 -19.34 6.15
N ASN A 266 -11.18 -18.21 6.25
CA ASN A 266 -12.61 -18.13 5.93
C ASN A 266 -12.88 -17.27 4.69
N ASP A 267 -11.84 -16.88 3.94
CA ASP A 267 -11.94 -16.03 2.75
C ASP A 267 -12.72 -14.72 2.98
N LEU A 268 -12.58 -14.14 4.18
CA LEU A 268 -13.28 -12.93 4.57
C LEU A 268 -12.50 -11.70 4.11
N LEU A 269 -13.12 -10.92 3.22
CA LEU A 269 -12.53 -9.67 2.71
C LEU A 269 -12.44 -8.54 3.73
N TYR A 270 -13.30 -8.55 4.75
CA TYR A 270 -13.47 -7.43 5.67
C TYR A 270 -13.52 -7.91 7.11
N GLU A 271 -12.97 -7.11 8.02
CA GLU A 271 -13.15 -7.33 9.44
C GLU A 271 -14.61 -7.08 9.84
N GLU A 272 -15.22 -8.03 10.54
CA GLU A 272 -16.49 -7.78 11.21
C GLU A 272 -16.25 -6.78 12.35
N LYS A 273 -17.10 -5.74 12.43
CA LYS A 273 -17.08 -4.81 13.56
C LYS A 273 -17.36 -5.60 14.83
N ARG A 274 -16.34 -5.79 15.66
CA ARG A 274 -16.49 -6.22 17.06
C ARG A 274 -16.83 -5.02 17.93
#